data_AF-A0A2R6B2C1-F1
#
_entry.id   AF-A0A2R6B2C1-F1
#
_cell.length_a   1.000
_cell.length_b   1.000
_cell.length_c   1.000
_cell.angle_alpha   90.00
_cell.angle_beta   90.00
_cell.angle_gamma   90.00
#
_symmetry.space_group_name_H-M   'P 1'
#
loop_
_entity.id
_entity.type
_entity.pdbx_description
1 polymer ?
#
loop_
_entity_poly.entity_id
_entity_poly.type
_entity_poly.pdbx_seq_one_letter_code
_entity_poly.pdbx_strand_id
1 'polypeptide(L)'
;MQKTRIYRYKKKIDIESVRVIDRLYRKYTFNNIDGKRLLLTPHGKDPVLYGIRGEDPKKLIEAKKFIVSEEPLGWMVYITNQATDQHYVNRKISELKLGDSVRLNVFVKSSPKIRQGCVTLEVGDHEYTLTALFLMR
;
A
#
# COMPACT_ATOMS: atom_id res chain seq x y z
N MET A 1 -20.99 5.56 32.53
CA MET A 1 -20.58 4.86 31.28
C MET A 1 -19.07 4.97 31.14
N GLN A 2 -18.36 3.85 31.10
CA GLN A 2 -16.90 3.83 30.97
C GLN A 2 -16.50 4.30 29.57
N LYS A 3 -15.60 5.29 29.47
CA LYS A 3 -14.97 5.69 28.20
C LYS A 3 -14.09 4.54 27.71
N THR A 4 -14.61 3.70 26.82
CA THR A 4 -13.83 2.63 26.19
C THR A 4 -12.63 3.26 25.48
N ARG A 5 -11.43 2.82 25.84
CA ARG A 5 -10.15 3.36 25.36
C ARG A 5 -9.89 2.82 23.94
N ILE A 6 -10.57 3.39 22.94
CA ILE A 6 -10.60 2.93 21.52
C ILE A 6 -9.23 3.10 20.82
N TYR A 7 -8.36 3.95 21.37
CA TYR A 7 -7.05 4.26 20.80
C TYR A 7 -5.98 3.29 21.31
N ARG A 8 -5.57 2.33 20.47
CA ARG A 8 -4.54 1.34 20.79
C ARG A 8 -3.45 1.33 19.72
N TYR A 9 -2.22 1.15 20.15
CA TYR A 9 -1.07 0.95 19.24
C TYR A 9 -1.07 -0.43 18.58
N LYS A 10 -1.55 -1.47 19.29
CA LYS A 10 -1.55 -2.85 18.80
C LYS A 10 -2.98 -3.34 18.67
N LYS A 11 -3.38 -3.61 17.43
CA LYS A 11 -4.66 -4.20 17.06
C LYS A 11 -4.62 -5.71 17.30
N LYS A 12 -5.69 -6.27 17.87
CA LYS A 12 -5.84 -7.72 18.01
C LYS A 12 -6.50 -8.28 16.76
N ILE A 13 -5.71 -8.92 15.92
CA ILE A 13 -6.16 -9.62 14.72
C ILE A 13 -5.35 -10.90 14.60
N ASP A 14 -6.02 -11.99 14.22
CA ASP A 14 -5.37 -13.25 13.94
C ASP A 14 -4.81 -13.25 12.52
N ILE A 15 -3.49 -13.42 12.41
CA ILE A 15 -2.79 -13.43 11.11
C ILE A 15 -3.22 -14.61 10.23
N GLU A 16 -3.60 -15.75 10.82
CA GLU A 16 -4.01 -16.92 10.04
C GLU A 16 -5.37 -16.68 9.38
N SER A 17 -6.30 -16.04 10.07
CA SER A 17 -7.55 -15.55 9.47
C SER A 17 -7.32 -14.62 8.26
N VAL A 18 -6.27 -13.78 8.32
CA VAL A 18 -5.88 -12.92 7.19
C VAL A 18 -5.31 -13.74 6.03
N ARG A 19 -4.47 -14.74 6.31
CA ARG A 19 -3.95 -15.65 5.26
C ARG A 19 -5.07 -16.43 4.58
N VAL A 20 -6.11 -16.80 5.32
CA VAL A 20 -7.28 -17.48 4.77
C VAL A 20 -7.98 -16.58 3.75
N ILE A 21 -8.25 -15.31 4.07
CA ILE A 21 -8.85 -14.39 3.09
C ILE A 21 -7.93 -14.15 1.90
N ASP A 22 -6.63 -13.99 2.13
CA ASP A 22 -5.68 -13.70 1.07
C ASP A 22 -5.61 -14.85 0.07
N ARG A 23 -5.73 -16.10 0.54
CA ARG A 23 -5.81 -17.29 -0.30
C ARG A 23 -7.17 -17.43 -1.00
N LEU A 24 -8.27 -17.38 -0.26
CA LEU A 24 -9.62 -17.68 -0.77
C LEU A 24 -10.17 -16.55 -1.66
N TYR A 25 -9.82 -15.30 -1.35
CA TYR A 25 -10.32 -14.09 -2.01
C TYR A 25 -9.24 -13.39 -2.85
N ARG A 26 -8.13 -14.06 -3.23
CA ARG A 26 -7.05 -13.48 -4.06
C ARG A 26 -7.51 -12.85 -5.39
N LYS A 27 -8.64 -13.32 -5.93
CA LYS A 27 -9.22 -12.80 -7.19
C LYS A 27 -10.00 -11.50 -6.98
N TYR A 28 -10.37 -11.19 -5.74
CA TYR A 28 -11.30 -10.10 -5.40
C TYR A 28 -10.70 -9.08 -4.44
N THR A 29 -9.65 -9.46 -3.73
CA THR A 29 -8.98 -8.63 -2.72
C THR A 29 -7.47 -8.62 -2.93
N PHE A 30 -6.81 -7.56 -2.46
CA PHE A 30 -5.38 -7.36 -2.65
C PHE A 30 -4.75 -6.60 -1.49
N ASN A 31 -3.41 -6.66 -1.36
CA ASN A 31 -2.62 -5.95 -0.36
C ASN A 31 -3.13 -6.15 1.08
N ASN A 32 -3.51 -7.38 1.42
CA ASN A 32 -3.97 -7.77 2.76
C ASN A 32 -2.79 -8.14 3.67
N ILE A 33 -1.84 -8.91 3.13
CA ILE A 33 -0.66 -9.43 3.83
C ILE A 33 0.52 -9.54 2.87
N ASP A 34 1.74 -9.39 3.40
CA ASP A 34 2.99 -9.64 2.69
C ASP A 34 3.93 -10.45 3.59
N GLY A 35 4.15 -11.72 3.25
CA GLY A 35 4.89 -12.68 4.06
C GLY A 35 4.26 -12.90 5.45
N LYS A 36 4.83 -12.25 6.49
CA LYS A 36 4.31 -12.24 7.87
C LYS A 36 3.76 -10.87 8.29
N ARG A 37 3.82 -9.87 7.41
CA ARG A 37 3.43 -8.50 7.69
C ARG A 37 1.98 -8.26 7.27
N LEU A 38 1.14 -7.90 8.22
CA LEU A 38 -0.24 -7.48 7.95
C LEU A 38 -0.22 -6.09 7.30
N LEU A 39 -0.76 -5.99 6.07
CA LEU A 39 -0.86 -4.74 5.31
C LEU A 39 -2.22 -4.04 5.49
N LEU A 40 -3.24 -4.81 5.86
CA LEU A 40 -4.60 -4.33 6.09
C LEU A 40 -4.78 -3.61 7.44
N THR A 41 -3.84 -3.73 8.37
CA THR A 41 -3.92 -3.10 9.70
C THR A 41 -3.09 -1.83 9.78
N PRO A 42 -3.62 -0.71 10.32
CA PRO A 42 -2.82 0.47 10.61
C PRO A 42 -1.88 0.24 11.81
N HIS A 43 -0.74 0.94 11.83
CA HIS A 43 0.26 0.86 12.91
C HIS A 43 0.12 1.97 13.97
N GLY A 44 -0.71 2.99 13.71
CA GLY A 44 -0.91 4.13 14.60
C GLY A 44 -2.02 3.92 15.65
N LYS A 45 -2.21 4.92 16.52
CA LYS A 45 -3.38 5.02 17.43
C LYS A 45 -4.65 5.43 16.67
N ASP A 46 -4.94 4.78 15.55
CA ASP A 46 -6.13 5.03 14.74
C ASP A 46 -7.32 4.26 15.33
N PRO A 47 -8.57 4.77 15.35
CA PRO A 47 -9.75 3.95 15.62
C PRO A 47 -9.94 2.76 14.65
N VAL A 48 -9.41 2.83 13.42
CA VAL A 48 -9.53 1.75 12.42
C VAL A 48 -8.86 0.46 12.92
N LEU A 49 -9.58 -0.65 12.80
CA LEU A 49 -9.07 -1.98 13.15
C LEU A 49 -8.34 -2.62 11.98
N TYR A 50 -8.96 -2.64 10.81
CA TYR A 50 -8.38 -3.05 9.53
C TYR A 50 -9.18 -2.50 8.34
N GLY A 51 -8.61 -2.59 7.14
CA GLY A 51 -9.31 -2.36 5.87
C GLY A 51 -8.96 -3.41 4.81
N ILE A 52 -9.96 -4.12 4.30
CA ILE A 52 -9.83 -5.05 3.16
C ILE A 52 -10.03 -4.23 1.88
N ARG A 53 -9.13 -4.39 0.90
CA ARG A 53 -9.19 -3.70 -0.39
C ARG A 53 -9.60 -4.66 -1.50
N GLY A 54 -10.38 -4.18 -2.45
CA GLY A 54 -10.91 -4.98 -3.56
C GLY A 54 -11.89 -4.20 -4.42
N GLU A 55 -12.33 -4.81 -5.51
CA GLU A 55 -13.16 -4.15 -6.54
C GLU A 55 -14.66 -4.46 -6.40
N ASP A 56 -15.03 -5.54 -5.72
CA ASP A 56 -16.43 -5.94 -5.51
C ASP A 56 -16.83 -5.79 -4.02
N PRO A 57 -17.74 -4.84 -3.67
CA PRO A 57 -18.16 -4.63 -2.30
C PRO A 57 -18.83 -5.86 -1.66
N LYS A 58 -19.52 -6.70 -2.43
CA LYS A 58 -20.11 -7.95 -1.91
C LYS A 58 -19.02 -8.92 -1.49
N LYS A 59 -17.95 -9.03 -2.28
CA LYS A 59 -16.80 -9.88 -1.96
C LYS A 59 -16.02 -9.38 -0.75
N LEU A 60 -15.93 -8.06 -0.55
CA LEU A 60 -15.37 -7.48 0.68
C LEU A 60 -16.18 -7.86 1.92
N ILE A 61 -17.50 -7.77 1.86
CA ILE A 61 -18.40 -8.12 2.96
C ILE A 61 -18.33 -9.62 3.28
N GLU A 62 -18.25 -10.48 2.26
CA GLU A 62 -18.02 -11.91 2.43
C GLU A 62 -16.67 -12.19 3.10
N ALA A 63 -15.57 -11.62 2.56
CA ALA A 63 -14.21 -11.82 3.08
C ALA A 63 -14.08 -11.40 4.55
N LYS A 64 -14.71 -10.29 4.93
CA LYS A 64 -14.75 -9.79 6.31
C LYS A 64 -15.21 -10.85 7.32
N LYS A 65 -16.13 -11.74 6.94
CA LYS A 65 -16.68 -12.78 7.84
C LYS A 65 -15.64 -13.81 8.28
N PHE A 66 -14.53 -13.93 7.55
CA PHE A 66 -13.45 -14.87 7.87
C PHE A 66 -12.39 -14.25 8.78
N ILE A 67 -12.38 -12.92 8.94
CA ILE A 67 -11.38 -12.24 9.76
C ILE A 67 -11.71 -12.43 11.24
N VAL A 68 -10.74 -12.94 11.99
CA VAL A 68 -10.82 -13.09 13.44
C VAL A 68 -10.05 -11.94 14.08
N SER A 69 -10.76 -11.07 14.81
CA SER A 69 -10.20 -9.88 15.45
C SER A 69 -10.93 -9.53 16.75
N GLU A 70 -10.48 -8.49 17.46
CA GLU A 70 -11.35 -7.82 18.44
C GLU A 70 -12.62 -7.26 17.75
N GLU A 71 -13.68 -7.07 18.53
CA GLU A 71 -14.97 -6.64 18.01
C GLU A 71 -14.90 -5.22 17.43
N PRO A 72 -15.21 -5.02 16.14
CA PRO A 72 -15.24 -3.70 15.54
C PRO A 72 -16.48 -2.94 16.02
N LEU A 73 -16.32 -1.65 16.34
CA LEU A 73 -17.45 -0.76 16.67
C LEU A 73 -18.45 -0.58 15.53
N GLY A 74 -18.00 -0.84 14.30
CA GLY A 74 -18.76 -0.69 13.08
C GLY A 74 -17.87 -0.94 11.87
N TRP A 75 -18.47 -0.91 10.69
CA TRP A 75 -17.76 -1.04 9.43
C TRP A 75 -18.49 -0.26 8.33
N MET A 76 -17.75 0.14 7.32
CA MET A 76 -18.27 0.85 6.15
C MET A 76 -17.43 0.45 4.93
N VAL A 77 -18.04 0.50 3.74
CA VAL A 77 -17.36 0.32 2.46
C VAL A 77 -17.22 1.69 1.80
N TYR A 78 -16.02 2.01 1.35
CA TYR A 78 -15.72 3.26 0.65
C TYR A 78 -15.32 2.98 -0.79
N ILE A 79 -15.75 3.84 -1.71
CA ILE A 79 -15.14 3.97 -3.03
C ILE A 79 -13.90 4.85 -2.86
N THR A 80 -12.74 4.41 -3.33
CA THR A 80 -11.47 5.10 -3.11
C THR A 80 -10.67 5.18 -4.41
N ASN A 81 -9.72 6.12 -4.46
CA ASN A 81 -8.71 6.19 -5.51
C ASN A 81 -7.48 5.29 -5.23
N GLN A 82 -7.55 4.38 -4.25
CA GLN A 82 -6.43 3.50 -3.94
C GLN A 82 -6.16 2.52 -5.08
N ALA A 83 -4.88 2.22 -5.34
CA ALA A 83 -4.44 1.31 -6.40
C ALA A 83 -4.88 1.71 -7.83
N THR A 84 -5.17 3.00 -8.06
CA THR A 84 -5.57 3.52 -9.39
C THR A 84 -4.44 4.21 -10.15
N ASP A 85 -3.28 4.42 -9.52
CA ASP A 85 -2.18 5.20 -10.10
C ASP A 85 -2.56 6.63 -10.56
N GLN A 86 -3.71 7.15 -10.11
CA GLN A 86 -4.30 8.42 -10.57
C GLN A 86 -3.41 9.66 -10.30
N HIS A 87 -2.47 9.55 -9.35
CA HIS A 87 -1.55 10.64 -9.00
C HIS A 87 -0.38 10.78 -9.98
N TYR A 88 -0.14 9.81 -10.87
CA TYR A 88 0.94 9.91 -11.85
C TYR A 88 0.51 10.72 -13.08
N VAL A 89 1.37 11.66 -13.48
CA VAL A 89 1.20 12.43 -14.72
C VAL A 89 2.38 12.22 -15.66
N ASN A 90 2.12 12.19 -16.98
CA ASN A 90 3.18 12.16 -17.98
C ASN A 90 3.80 13.57 -18.08
N ARG A 91 5.13 13.68 -17.96
CA ARG A 91 5.89 14.93 -18.10
C ARG A 91 7.20 14.68 -18.82
N LYS A 92 7.83 15.76 -19.30
CA LYS A 92 9.25 15.74 -19.70
C LYS A 92 10.15 15.98 -18.49
N ILE A 93 11.41 15.52 -18.57
CA ILE A 93 12.38 15.74 -17.48
C ILE A 93 12.59 17.25 -17.22
N SER A 94 12.62 18.06 -18.28
CA SER A 94 12.77 19.51 -18.20
C SER A 94 11.63 20.25 -17.47
N GLU A 95 10.49 19.60 -17.26
CA GLU A 95 9.29 20.20 -16.64
C GLU A 95 9.10 19.79 -15.18
N LEU A 96 9.97 18.92 -14.66
CA LEU A 96 9.84 18.36 -13.32
C LEU A 96 10.02 19.40 -12.22
N LYS A 97 9.16 19.32 -11.21
CA LYS A 97 9.24 20.11 -9.99
C LYS A 97 9.30 19.20 -8.77
N LEU A 98 9.94 19.68 -7.70
CA LEU A 98 9.97 18.97 -6.44
C LEU A 98 8.54 18.72 -5.94
N GLY A 99 8.23 17.47 -5.59
CA GLY A 99 6.90 17.04 -5.15
C GLY A 99 6.03 16.43 -6.25
N ASP A 100 6.47 16.48 -7.51
CA ASP A 100 5.76 15.81 -8.61
C ASP A 100 5.78 14.27 -8.46
N SER A 101 4.66 13.64 -8.84
CA SER A 101 4.56 12.19 -9.07
C SER A 101 4.35 11.95 -10.55
N VAL A 102 5.34 11.37 -11.22
CA VAL A 102 5.39 11.32 -12.70
C VAL A 102 5.61 9.93 -13.25
N ARG A 103 5.12 9.72 -14.47
CA ARG A 103 5.55 8.63 -15.34
C ARG A 103 6.45 9.20 -16.43
N LEU A 104 7.66 8.65 -16.54
CA LEU A 104 8.69 9.09 -17.48
C LEU A 104 9.13 7.90 -18.34
N ASN A 105 9.41 8.18 -19.62
CA ASN A 105 10.10 7.25 -20.51
C ASN A 105 11.57 7.71 -20.60
N VAL A 106 12.51 6.87 -20.18
CA VAL A 106 13.92 7.24 -20.04
C VAL A 106 14.84 6.11 -20.47
N PHE A 107 16.06 6.45 -20.85
CA PHE A 107 17.15 5.51 -21.09
C PHE A 107 17.94 5.26 -19.82
N VAL A 108 18.38 4.02 -19.61
CA VAL A 108 19.38 3.70 -18.60
C VAL A 108 20.75 4.15 -19.11
N LYS A 109 21.44 4.99 -18.34
CA LYS A 109 22.73 5.60 -18.72
C LYS A 109 23.94 4.90 -18.10
N SER A 110 23.75 4.21 -16.98
CA SER A 110 24.82 3.46 -16.32
C SER A 110 24.32 2.18 -15.66
N SER A 111 25.24 1.27 -15.35
CA SER A 111 24.94 0.07 -14.57
C SER A 111 24.52 0.44 -13.13
N PRO A 112 23.60 -0.34 -12.52
CA PRO A 112 23.14 -0.06 -11.16
C PRO A 112 24.29 -0.13 -10.15
N LYS A 113 24.29 0.78 -9.16
CA LYS A 113 25.28 0.84 -8.08
C LYS A 113 24.58 0.70 -6.73
N ILE A 114 25.11 -0.15 -5.85
CA ILE A 114 24.61 -0.30 -4.48
C ILE A 114 25.38 0.64 -3.56
N ARG A 115 24.68 1.51 -2.83
CA ARG A 115 25.27 2.38 -1.81
C ARG A 115 24.35 2.46 -0.60
N GLN A 116 24.88 2.18 0.59
CA GLN A 116 24.15 2.30 1.87
C GLN A 116 22.77 1.59 1.88
N GLY A 117 22.65 0.41 1.25
CA GLY A 117 21.37 -0.31 1.17
C GLY A 117 20.35 0.30 0.19
N CYS A 118 20.79 1.17 -0.71
CA CYS A 118 20.00 1.71 -1.81
C CYS A 118 20.63 1.30 -3.16
N VAL A 119 19.80 0.89 -4.11
CA VAL A 119 20.23 0.72 -5.50
C VAL A 119 20.01 2.04 -6.23
N THR A 120 21.07 2.57 -6.83
CA THR A 120 21.07 3.82 -7.58
C THR A 120 21.31 3.53 -9.06
N LEU A 121 20.57 4.23 -9.93
CA LEU A 121 20.66 4.08 -11.38
C LEU A 121 20.60 5.46 -12.03
N GLU A 122 21.53 5.78 -12.92
CA GLU A 122 21.40 6.99 -13.73
C GLU A 122 20.50 6.69 -14.93
N VAL A 123 19.46 7.51 -15.07
CA VAL A 123 18.48 7.42 -16.15
C VAL A 123 18.28 8.81 -16.75
N GLY A 124 17.87 8.90 -18.01
CA GLY A 124 17.68 10.21 -18.62
C GLY A 124 17.19 10.14 -20.05
N ASP A 125 16.95 11.31 -20.64
CA ASP A 125 16.73 11.46 -22.06
C ASP A 125 18.05 11.86 -22.76
N HIS A 126 18.00 12.58 -23.87
CA HIS A 126 19.20 13.04 -24.58
C HIS A 126 19.87 14.27 -23.95
N GLU A 127 19.11 15.05 -23.16
CA GLU A 127 19.55 16.34 -22.63
C GLU A 127 19.73 16.32 -21.11
N TYR A 128 18.91 15.54 -20.40
CA TYR A 128 18.84 15.53 -18.95
C TYR A 128 19.12 14.15 -18.36
N THR A 129 19.83 14.13 -17.23
CA THR A 129 20.09 12.92 -16.42
C THR A 129 19.51 13.09 -15.02
N LEU A 130 18.87 12.04 -14.54
CA LEU A 130 18.31 11.87 -13.20
C LEU A 130 18.96 10.67 -12.51
N THR A 131 19.00 10.70 -11.18
CA THR A 131 19.34 9.52 -10.38
C THR A 131 18.05 8.87 -9.88
N ALA A 132 17.72 7.69 -10.39
CA ALA A 132 16.68 6.85 -9.83
C ALA A 132 17.23 6.14 -8.57
N LEU A 133 16.46 6.20 -7.48
CA LEU A 133 16.79 5.60 -6.20
C LEU A 133 15.77 4.51 -5.87
N PHE A 134 16.24 3.28 -5.68
CA PHE A 134 15.44 2.15 -5.25
C PHE A 134 15.85 1.78 -3.83
N LEU A 135 15.03 2.19 -2.86
CA LEU A 135 15.23 1.90 -1.44
C LEU A 135 14.97 0.42 -1.18
N MET A 136 15.90 -0.27 -0.51
CA MET A 136 15.65 -1.61 -0.02
C MET A 136 14.75 -1.52 1.22
N ARG A 137 13.67 -2.30 1.24
CA ARG A 137 12.72 -2.40 2.36
C ARG A 137 12.85 -3.75 3.05
#